data_AF-A0A084QF37-F1
#
_entry.id   AF-A0A084QF37-F1
#
_cell.length_a   1.000
_cell.length_b   1.000
_cell.length_c   1.000
_cell.angle_alpha   90.00
_cell.angle_beta   90.00
_cell.angle_gamma   90.00
#
_symmetry.space_group_name_H-M   'P 1'
#
loop_
_entity.id
_entity.type
_entity.pdbx_description
1 polymer ?
#
loop_
_entity_poly.entity_id
_entity_poly.type
_entity_poly.pdbx_seq_one_letter_code
_entity_poly.pdbx_strand_id
1 'polypeptide(L)'
;MRSLTILAVALASLDLALAYPGMGAKLEEMKKLKSRQSSEMIGDLETLDDSELTPTGRAIKDILLGDALAEDLVNITLIVPPRDSAACAQDTCCIWKHIADDMRDAMIGSALRCNDAARQAIRLGFHDAGTWSRSTGTGGGADGSIVLADECEDRAENNGLEEICAQMRIWHAKYQSYGVSMADLIQMAANVATVTCPLGPRVRTFVGRVDNSAPAPVGLLPSPLDSVDDLLDLFTDKTIDAEDLVALVGAHSTSQQRFVDPSRAGDPQDKTPGVWDVQFYAETTNTNSPERIFKFQSDVLLSQDPRTAPTWQQFSGQLQGQIPWNLAYARAYVRLSLLGVYNINDLTECTRVLPPIVVGTFLNPDQLLLNAFLNGPRNTAASDALFNGDLLSLLP
;
A
#
# COMPACT_ATOMS: atom_id res chain seq x y z
N MET A 1 -31.93 21.43 -29.67
CA MET A 1 -30.70 21.64 -28.88
C MET A 1 -30.73 20.75 -27.65
N ARG A 2 -30.55 19.45 -27.84
CA ARG A 2 -30.26 18.42 -26.82
C ARG A 2 -29.49 17.33 -27.55
N SER A 3 -28.52 16.72 -26.88
CA SER A 3 -27.63 15.65 -27.37
C SER A 3 -26.35 16.11 -28.09
N LEU A 4 -25.34 16.54 -27.32
CA LEU A 4 -23.95 16.57 -27.80
C LEU A 4 -22.88 16.32 -26.72
N THR A 5 -23.25 15.71 -25.58
CA THR A 5 -22.32 15.54 -24.44
C THR A 5 -21.88 14.10 -24.16
N ILE A 6 -22.28 13.11 -24.99
CA ILE A 6 -21.93 11.69 -24.74
C ILE A 6 -20.78 11.19 -25.62
N LEU A 7 -20.36 11.95 -26.66
CA LEU A 7 -19.37 11.46 -27.63
C LEU A 7 -17.90 11.77 -27.28
N ALA A 8 -17.62 12.68 -26.35
CA ALA A 8 -16.24 13.09 -26.03
C ALA A 8 -15.49 12.09 -25.12
N VAL A 9 -16.20 11.37 -24.24
CA VAL A 9 -15.57 10.37 -23.34
C VAL A 9 -15.27 9.06 -24.07
N ALA A 10 -16.08 8.70 -25.07
CA ALA A 10 -15.89 7.46 -25.81
C ALA A 10 -14.64 7.48 -26.72
N LEU A 11 -14.31 8.60 -27.37
CA LEU A 11 -13.15 8.68 -28.25
C LEU A 11 -11.80 8.61 -27.51
N ALA A 12 -11.68 9.22 -26.32
CA ALA A 12 -10.46 9.13 -25.51
C ALA A 12 -10.21 7.70 -25.01
N SER A 13 -11.27 6.94 -24.70
CA SER A 13 -11.17 5.56 -24.22
C SER A 13 -10.75 4.56 -25.32
N LEU A 14 -11.10 4.82 -26.59
CA LEU A 14 -10.71 3.97 -27.72
C LEU A 14 -9.22 4.12 -28.07
N ASP A 15 -8.67 5.34 -28.02
CA ASP A 15 -7.25 5.58 -28.33
C ASP A 15 -6.31 5.05 -27.24
N LEU A 16 -6.73 5.08 -25.96
CA LEU A 16 -5.96 4.52 -24.85
C LEU A 16 -5.98 2.98 -24.81
N ALA A 17 -7.09 2.35 -25.20
CA ALA A 17 -7.22 0.89 -25.23
C ALA A 17 -6.35 0.22 -26.31
N LEU A 18 -6.03 0.93 -27.40
CA LEU A 18 -5.14 0.46 -28.46
C LEU A 18 -3.65 0.67 -28.12
N ALA A 19 -3.32 1.61 -27.23
CA ALA A 19 -1.95 1.96 -26.89
C ALA A 19 -1.31 1.07 -25.80
N TYR A 20 -2.10 0.37 -24.97
CA TYR A 20 -1.59 -0.47 -23.89
C TYR A 20 -2.43 -1.76 -23.71
N PRO A 21 -1.86 -2.95 -24.03
CA PRO A 21 -2.54 -4.22 -23.80
C PRO A 21 -3.03 -4.35 -22.34
N GLY A 22 -4.31 -4.69 -22.17
CA GLY A 22 -4.93 -4.87 -20.84
C GLY A 22 -5.63 -3.62 -20.27
N MET A 23 -5.46 -2.43 -20.85
CA MET A 23 -6.14 -1.21 -20.39
C MET A 23 -7.68 -1.34 -20.43
N GLY A 24 -8.23 -1.96 -21.48
CA GLY A 24 -9.68 -2.20 -21.58
C GLY A 24 -10.22 -3.07 -20.43
N ALA A 25 -9.47 -4.10 -20.02
CA ALA A 25 -9.84 -4.94 -18.89
C ALA A 25 -9.79 -4.15 -17.56
N LYS A 26 -8.78 -3.29 -17.39
CA LYS A 26 -8.67 -2.41 -16.21
C LYS A 26 -9.85 -1.44 -16.13
N LEU A 27 -10.23 -0.80 -17.23
CA LEU A 27 -11.35 0.14 -17.26
C LEU A 27 -12.70 -0.54 -16.95
N GLU A 28 -12.93 -1.76 -17.46
CA GLU A 28 -14.14 -2.51 -17.11
C GLU A 28 -14.16 -2.92 -15.63
N GLU A 29 -13.01 -3.26 -15.06
CA GLU A 29 -12.91 -3.60 -13.65
C GLU A 29 -13.12 -2.39 -12.73
N MET A 30 -12.56 -1.22 -13.09
CA MET A 30 -12.83 0.04 -12.39
C MET A 30 -14.32 0.36 -12.30
N LYS A 31 -15.08 0.16 -13.39
CA LYS A 31 -16.53 0.41 -13.38
C LYS A 31 -17.25 -0.47 -12.36
N LYS A 32 -16.79 -1.70 -12.15
CA LYS A 32 -17.35 -2.59 -11.12
C LYS A 32 -17.04 -2.05 -9.73
N LEU A 33 -15.77 -1.71 -9.48
CA LEU A 33 -15.29 -1.17 -8.20
C LEU A 33 -16.01 0.13 -7.80
N LYS A 34 -16.25 1.04 -8.76
CA LYS A 34 -16.94 2.32 -8.52
C LYS A 34 -18.29 2.17 -7.83
N SER A 35 -19.04 1.11 -8.13
CA SER A 35 -20.39 0.93 -7.57
C SER A 35 -20.40 0.30 -6.17
N ARG A 36 -19.24 -0.12 -5.67
CA ARG A 36 -19.14 -0.96 -4.49
C ARG A 36 -18.22 -0.41 -3.40
N GLN A 37 -17.23 0.39 -3.78
CA GLN A 37 -16.34 1.05 -2.84
C GLN A 37 -16.82 2.47 -2.50
N SER A 38 -16.29 3.04 -1.41
CA SER A 38 -16.71 4.27 -0.77
C SER A 38 -16.53 5.44 -1.73
N SER A 39 -17.56 6.28 -1.85
CA SER A 39 -17.54 7.51 -2.63
C SER A 39 -17.47 8.75 -1.74
N GLU A 40 -17.22 8.55 -0.45
CA GLU A 40 -17.13 9.64 0.50
C GLU A 40 -15.86 10.46 0.29
N MET A 41 -16.02 11.79 0.35
CA MET A 41 -14.93 12.75 0.30
C MET A 41 -14.33 12.95 1.69
N ILE A 42 -13.05 13.29 1.72
CA ILE A 42 -12.27 13.46 2.96
C ILE A 42 -11.44 14.75 2.87
N GLY A 43 -10.99 15.24 4.02
CA GLY A 43 -10.18 16.45 4.12
C GLY A 43 -10.91 17.70 3.61
N ASP A 44 -10.17 18.64 3.05
CA ASP A 44 -10.72 19.86 2.44
C ASP A 44 -11.62 19.59 1.22
N LEU A 45 -11.42 18.47 0.51
CA LEU A 45 -12.24 18.07 -0.65
C LEU A 45 -13.72 17.81 -0.30
N GLU A 46 -14.06 17.59 0.97
CA GLU A 46 -15.45 17.46 1.42
C GLU A 46 -16.24 18.77 1.24
N THR A 47 -15.56 19.91 1.38
CA THR A 47 -16.21 21.23 1.45
C THR A 47 -15.95 22.13 0.26
N LEU A 48 -14.88 21.88 -0.51
CA LEU A 48 -14.49 22.69 -1.66
C LEU A 48 -15.41 22.47 -2.86
N ASP A 49 -15.76 23.58 -3.53
CA ASP A 49 -16.47 23.54 -4.81
C ASP A 49 -15.53 23.11 -5.94
N ASP A 50 -16.09 22.53 -7.01
CA ASP A 50 -15.30 22.11 -8.17
C ASP A 50 -14.48 23.24 -8.80
N SER A 51 -14.91 24.50 -8.68
CA SER A 51 -14.16 25.66 -9.19
C SER A 51 -12.92 26.01 -8.36
N GLU A 52 -12.81 25.50 -7.14
CA GLU A 52 -11.71 25.76 -6.19
C GLU A 52 -10.64 24.66 -6.24
N LEU A 53 -10.94 23.54 -6.91
CA LEU A 53 -10.03 22.42 -6.99
C LEU A 53 -8.82 22.72 -7.88
N THR A 54 -7.63 22.50 -7.32
CA THR A 54 -6.38 22.42 -8.09
C THR A 54 -6.43 21.22 -9.03
N PRO A 55 -5.53 21.12 -10.03
CA PRO A 55 -5.41 19.92 -10.85
C PRO A 55 -5.20 18.65 -10.01
N THR A 56 -4.40 18.72 -8.94
CA THR A 56 -4.15 17.58 -8.06
C THR A 56 -5.36 17.26 -7.18
N GLY A 57 -6.00 18.26 -6.58
CA GLY A 57 -7.23 18.05 -5.80
C GLY A 57 -8.34 17.41 -6.65
N ARG A 58 -8.52 17.85 -7.90
CA ARG A 58 -9.45 17.21 -8.84
C ARG A 58 -9.06 15.77 -9.15
N ALA A 59 -7.78 15.52 -9.42
CA ALA A 59 -7.32 14.17 -9.69
C ALA A 59 -7.53 13.21 -8.51
N ILE A 60 -7.31 13.67 -7.27
CA ILE A 60 -7.58 12.90 -6.05
C ILE A 60 -9.08 12.66 -5.90
N LYS A 61 -9.91 13.70 -6.07
CA LYS A 61 -11.37 13.58 -6.06
C LYS A 61 -11.87 12.52 -7.05
N ASP A 62 -11.37 12.55 -8.28
CA ASP A 62 -11.75 11.59 -9.32
C ASP A 62 -11.33 10.15 -8.94
N ILE A 63 -10.17 9.96 -8.31
CA ILE A 63 -9.76 8.63 -7.79
C ILE A 63 -10.72 8.17 -6.68
N LEU A 64 -10.99 9.03 -5.69
CA LEU A 64 -11.84 8.72 -4.54
C LEU A 64 -13.28 8.42 -4.98
N LEU A 65 -13.77 9.04 -6.06
CA LEU A 65 -15.07 8.73 -6.66
C LEU A 65 -15.06 7.51 -7.59
N GLY A 66 -13.89 6.92 -7.87
CA GLY A 66 -13.75 5.81 -8.81
C GLY A 66 -13.89 6.22 -10.28
N ASP A 67 -13.72 7.51 -10.58
CA ASP A 67 -13.76 8.11 -11.92
C ASP A 67 -12.39 8.17 -12.60
N ALA A 68 -11.30 8.01 -11.85
CA ALA A 68 -9.94 7.91 -12.36
C ALA A 68 -9.19 6.70 -11.79
N LEU A 69 -8.20 6.20 -12.55
CA LEU A 69 -7.30 5.16 -12.07
C LEU A 69 -6.47 5.68 -10.90
N ALA A 70 -6.40 4.87 -9.84
CA ALA A 70 -5.47 5.06 -8.72
C ALA A 70 -4.06 4.52 -9.03
N GLU A 71 -3.86 3.89 -10.18
CA GLU A 71 -2.57 3.42 -10.67
C GLU A 71 -2.03 4.29 -11.81
N ASP A 72 -0.72 4.50 -11.86
CA ASP A 72 -0.02 5.04 -13.02
C ASP A 72 1.10 4.08 -13.46
N LEU A 73 0.97 3.47 -14.63
CA LEU A 73 1.93 2.49 -15.13
C LEU A 73 2.96 3.09 -16.10
N VAL A 74 2.78 4.35 -16.53
CA VAL A 74 3.45 4.88 -17.73
C VAL A 74 4.29 6.12 -17.46
N ASN A 75 3.90 6.96 -16.49
CA ASN A 75 4.67 8.14 -16.15
C ASN A 75 5.84 7.74 -15.24
N ILE A 76 7.04 7.67 -15.79
CA ILE A 76 8.25 7.26 -15.08
C ILE A 76 9.36 8.27 -15.37
N THR A 77 9.93 8.84 -14.31
CA THR A 77 11.16 9.63 -14.40
C THR A 77 12.34 8.73 -14.04
N LEU A 78 13.21 8.45 -15.01
CA LEU A 78 14.40 7.62 -14.79
C LEU A 78 15.63 8.43 -14.37
N ILE A 79 15.74 9.68 -14.84
CA ILE A 79 16.90 10.53 -14.60
C ILE A 79 16.38 11.88 -14.12
N VAL A 80 16.93 12.34 -13.00
CA VAL A 80 16.68 13.68 -12.44
C VAL A 80 18.01 14.44 -12.31
N PRO A 81 17.98 15.78 -12.25
CA PRO A 81 19.16 16.57 -11.91
C PRO A 81 19.80 16.14 -10.59
N PRO A 82 21.08 16.49 -10.35
CA PRO A 82 21.73 16.25 -9.07
C PRO A 82 20.91 16.84 -7.92
N ARG A 83 20.82 16.09 -6.81
CA ARG A 83 19.99 16.42 -5.65
C ARG A 83 20.16 17.87 -5.16
N ASP A 84 21.39 18.32 -5.06
CA ASP A 84 21.77 19.65 -4.54
C ASP A 84 21.77 20.77 -5.61
N SER A 85 21.25 20.49 -6.81
CA SER A 85 21.23 21.47 -7.90
C SER A 85 20.00 22.37 -7.86
N ALA A 86 20.17 23.61 -8.35
CA ALA A 86 19.05 24.54 -8.52
C ALA A 86 17.94 24.01 -9.45
N ALA A 87 18.29 23.15 -10.41
CA ALA A 87 17.32 22.52 -11.30
C ALA A 87 16.44 21.51 -10.53
N CYS A 88 17.00 20.77 -9.57
CA CYS A 88 16.23 19.86 -8.73
C CYS A 88 15.30 20.64 -7.79
N ALA A 89 15.78 21.74 -7.21
CA ALA A 89 14.99 22.59 -6.32
C ALA A 89 13.78 23.28 -6.99
N GLN A 90 13.76 23.40 -8.33
CA GLN A 90 12.64 23.99 -9.08
C GLN A 90 11.48 23.00 -9.31
N ASP A 91 11.71 21.72 -9.05
CA ASP A 91 10.75 20.65 -9.28
C ASP A 91 10.55 19.87 -7.98
N THR A 92 9.40 20.09 -7.34
CA THR A 92 9.04 19.48 -6.05
C THR A 92 9.28 17.96 -6.04
N CYS A 93 9.05 17.27 -7.15
CA CYS A 93 9.21 15.81 -7.22
C CYS A 93 10.65 15.35 -7.48
N CYS A 94 11.58 16.24 -7.82
CA CYS A 94 12.95 15.83 -8.11
C CYS A 94 13.62 15.18 -6.88
N ILE A 95 13.48 15.78 -5.69
CA ILE A 95 14.06 15.21 -4.47
C ILE A 95 13.48 13.82 -4.16
N TRP A 96 12.17 13.67 -4.39
CA TRP A 96 11.45 12.42 -4.17
C TRP A 96 11.93 11.27 -5.06
N LYS A 97 12.51 11.56 -6.21
CA LYS A 97 13.16 10.53 -7.03
C LYS A 97 14.42 9.97 -6.38
N HIS A 98 15.28 10.83 -5.81
CA HIS A 98 16.46 10.36 -5.06
C HIS A 98 16.04 9.54 -3.82
N ILE A 99 14.98 9.97 -3.13
CA ILE A 99 14.41 9.26 -1.98
C ILE A 99 13.87 7.89 -2.39
N ALA A 100 13.07 7.82 -3.46
CA ALA A 100 12.48 6.58 -3.94
C ALA A 100 13.54 5.56 -4.40
N ASP A 101 14.65 6.03 -5.01
CA ASP A 101 15.76 5.15 -5.39
C ASP A 101 16.49 4.58 -4.18
N ASP A 102 16.83 5.41 -3.20
CA ASP A 102 17.43 4.96 -1.93
C ASP A 102 16.52 3.94 -1.20
N MET A 103 15.22 4.22 -1.15
CA MET A 103 14.23 3.33 -0.52
C MET A 103 14.17 1.99 -1.24
N ARG A 104 14.03 2.00 -2.57
CA ARG A 104 13.99 0.78 -3.38
C ARG A 104 15.24 -0.08 -3.17
N ASP A 105 16.42 0.53 -3.20
CA ASP A 105 17.69 -0.18 -3.02
C ASP A 105 17.81 -0.84 -1.64
N ALA A 106 17.19 -0.23 -0.61
CA ALA A 106 17.10 -0.81 0.73
C ALA A 106 15.98 -1.86 0.89
N MET A 107 15.04 -1.96 -0.06
CA MET A 107 13.79 -2.72 0.06
C MET A 107 13.75 -4.01 -0.77
N ILE A 108 14.79 -4.29 -1.56
CA ILE A 108 14.88 -5.47 -2.43
C ILE A 108 16.08 -6.34 -2.06
N GLY A 109 15.89 -7.65 -2.03
CA GLY A 109 16.97 -8.60 -1.79
C GLY A 109 17.50 -9.24 -3.08
N SER A 110 18.53 -10.09 -2.94
CA SER A 110 19.21 -10.74 -4.07
C SER A 110 18.34 -11.68 -4.91
N ALA A 111 17.20 -12.14 -4.38
CA ALA A 111 16.23 -12.93 -5.14
C ALA A 111 15.21 -12.08 -5.92
N LEU A 112 15.39 -10.75 -5.97
CA LEU A 112 14.48 -9.80 -6.61
C LEU A 112 13.06 -9.79 -6.04
N ARG A 113 12.88 -10.28 -4.81
CA ARG A 113 11.66 -10.17 -4.03
C ARG A 113 11.84 -9.06 -2.99
N CYS A 114 10.75 -8.49 -2.50
CA CYS A 114 10.86 -7.46 -1.47
C CYS A 114 11.26 -8.05 -0.11
N ASN A 115 12.05 -7.29 0.64
CA ASN A 115 12.61 -7.69 1.91
C ASN A 115 11.79 -7.17 3.10
N ASP A 116 12.29 -7.36 4.32
CA ASP A 116 11.60 -6.96 5.53
C ASP A 116 11.37 -5.46 5.66
N ALA A 117 12.33 -4.63 5.25
CA ALA A 117 12.16 -3.18 5.26
C ALA A 117 10.99 -2.75 4.38
N ALA A 118 10.78 -3.40 3.24
CA ALA A 118 9.63 -3.16 2.38
C ALA A 118 8.31 -3.54 3.07
N ARG A 119 8.24 -4.75 3.63
CA ARG A 119 7.04 -5.24 4.34
C ARG A 119 6.68 -4.36 5.53
N GLN A 120 7.69 -3.97 6.31
CA GLN A 120 7.51 -3.06 7.42
C GLN A 120 7.09 -1.66 6.97
N ALA A 121 7.60 -1.13 5.85
CA ALA A 121 7.17 0.17 5.32
C ALA A 121 5.71 0.16 4.87
N ILE A 122 5.24 -0.93 4.26
CA ILE A 122 3.82 -1.12 3.91
C ILE A 122 2.96 -1.09 5.18
N ARG A 123 3.36 -1.86 6.21
CA ARG A 123 2.68 -1.84 7.51
C ARG A 123 2.71 -0.46 8.16
N LEU A 124 3.85 0.24 8.13
CA LEU A 124 4.04 1.56 8.72
C LEU A 124 3.09 2.59 8.10
N GLY A 125 2.94 2.57 6.77
CA GLY A 125 2.01 3.45 6.08
C GLY A 125 0.55 3.27 6.54
N PHE A 126 0.15 2.03 6.85
CA PHE A 126 -1.14 1.73 7.48
C PHE A 126 -1.19 2.16 8.94
N HIS A 127 -0.17 1.87 9.75
CA HIS A 127 -0.20 2.18 11.18
C HIS A 127 -0.15 3.69 11.48
N ASP A 128 0.47 4.49 10.62
CA ASP A 128 0.38 5.96 10.68
C ASP A 128 -1.06 6.40 10.34
N ALA A 129 -1.48 6.15 9.10
CA ALA A 129 -2.79 6.57 8.56
C ALA A 129 -4.01 6.02 9.30
N GLY A 130 -3.90 4.79 9.80
CA GLY A 130 -4.99 4.06 10.44
C GLY A 130 -5.40 4.62 11.79
N THR A 131 -4.64 5.56 12.36
CA THR A 131 -4.98 6.19 13.65
C THR A 131 -5.95 7.38 13.55
N TRP A 132 -6.49 7.64 12.34
CA TRP A 132 -7.56 8.63 12.15
C TRP A 132 -8.95 8.01 12.30
N SER A 133 -9.94 8.82 12.65
CA SER A 133 -11.37 8.48 12.66
C SER A 133 -12.18 9.76 12.43
N ARG A 134 -13.46 9.66 12.01
CA ARG A 134 -14.36 10.83 11.90
C ARG A 134 -14.39 11.69 13.17
N SER A 135 -14.18 11.08 14.32
CA SER A 135 -14.20 11.75 15.62
C SER A 135 -12.89 12.47 15.97
N THR A 136 -11.79 12.21 15.26
CA THR A 136 -10.46 12.74 15.61
C THR A 136 -10.16 14.10 15.00
N GLY A 137 -10.98 14.55 14.04
CA GLY A 137 -10.76 15.82 13.33
C GLY A 137 -9.44 15.79 12.56
N THR A 138 -8.50 16.66 12.93
CA THR A 138 -7.15 16.71 12.34
C THR A 138 -6.10 15.97 13.19
N GLY A 139 -6.50 15.22 14.21
CA GLY A 139 -5.58 14.40 15.02
C GLY A 139 -5.46 12.97 14.50
N GLY A 140 -4.24 12.46 14.40
CA GLY A 140 -3.93 11.16 13.81
C GLY A 140 -4.13 11.13 12.30
N GLY A 141 -3.82 10.00 11.69
CA GLY A 141 -3.87 9.84 10.23
C GLY A 141 -2.50 9.84 9.59
N ALA A 142 -2.44 10.15 8.30
CA ALA A 142 -1.19 10.20 7.55
C ALA A 142 -0.45 11.51 7.89
N ASP A 143 0.04 11.62 9.12
CA ASP A 143 0.61 12.84 9.70
C ASP A 143 2.02 12.64 10.28
N GLY A 144 2.58 11.43 10.19
CA GLY A 144 3.93 11.11 10.66
C GLY A 144 4.06 10.97 12.18
N SER A 145 2.96 11.12 12.92
CA SER A 145 2.95 11.06 14.39
C SER A 145 3.55 9.77 14.93
N ILE A 146 3.35 8.64 14.23
CA ILE A 146 3.85 7.35 14.70
C ILE A 146 5.38 7.35 14.91
N VAL A 147 6.14 8.08 14.09
CA VAL A 147 7.60 8.24 14.23
C VAL A 147 7.96 9.47 15.05
N LEU A 148 7.24 10.58 14.87
CA LEU A 148 7.57 11.87 15.49
C LEU A 148 7.24 11.93 16.99
N ALA A 149 6.30 11.11 17.44
CA ALA A 149 5.88 10.99 18.84
C ALA A 149 6.36 9.67 19.48
N ASP A 150 7.34 8.99 18.86
CA ASP A 150 7.96 7.75 19.35
C ASP A 150 6.96 6.60 19.62
N GLU A 151 5.85 6.56 18.87
CA GLU A 151 4.79 5.57 19.08
C GLU A 151 5.19 4.16 18.64
N CYS A 152 6.18 4.02 17.74
CA CYS A 152 6.72 2.72 17.36
C CYS A 152 7.35 1.99 18.55
N GLU A 153 7.94 2.75 19.48
CA GLU A 153 8.62 2.25 20.66
C GLU A 153 7.71 2.20 21.90
N ASP A 154 6.73 3.11 21.99
CA ASP A 154 5.91 3.29 23.20
C ASP A 154 4.58 2.51 23.18
N ARG A 155 4.12 2.01 22.02
CA ARG A 155 2.79 1.39 21.88
C ARG A 155 2.84 -0.07 21.45
N ALA A 156 2.15 -0.93 22.20
CA ALA A 156 2.16 -2.37 21.98
C ALA A 156 1.53 -2.79 20.64
N GLU A 157 0.53 -2.05 20.15
CA GLU A 157 -0.08 -2.25 18.83
C GLU A 157 0.91 -2.03 17.68
N ASN A 158 1.99 -1.28 17.91
CA ASN A 158 3.03 -0.99 16.94
C ASN A 158 4.25 -1.92 17.03
N ASN A 159 4.27 -2.87 17.98
CA ASN A 159 5.38 -3.83 18.15
C ASN A 159 5.85 -4.40 16.81
N GLY A 160 7.16 -4.35 16.57
CA GLY A 160 7.78 -4.77 15.30
C GLY A 160 7.76 -3.71 14.21
N LEU A 161 7.64 -2.43 14.54
CA LEU A 161 7.86 -1.29 13.63
C LEU A 161 9.10 -0.47 14.02
N GLU A 162 9.74 -0.78 15.14
CA GLU A 162 10.89 -0.05 15.69
C GLU A 162 12.02 0.04 14.66
N GLU A 163 12.30 -1.04 13.94
CA GLU A 163 13.40 -1.06 12.96
C GLU A 163 13.10 -0.15 11.76
N ILE A 164 11.89 -0.19 11.21
CA ILE A 164 11.52 0.68 10.09
C ILE A 164 11.37 2.14 10.53
N CYS A 165 10.89 2.43 11.74
CA CYS A 165 10.81 3.79 12.28
C CYS A 165 12.20 4.38 12.49
N ALA A 166 13.16 3.59 12.99
CA ALA A 166 14.57 3.99 13.02
C ALA A 166 15.12 4.30 11.62
N GLN A 167 14.79 3.48 10.62
CA GLN A 167 15.18 3.74 9.22
C GLN A 167 14.50 5.00 8.64
N MET A 168 13.24 5.27 8.98
CA MET A 168 12.58 6.53 8.62
C MET A 168 13.29 7.74 9.22
N ARG A 169 13.72 7.68 10.49
CA ARG A 169 14.50 8.76 11.12
C ARG A 169 15.83 8.99 10.39
N ILE A 170 16.49 7.94 9.88
CA ILE A 170 17.72 8.05 9.07
C ILE A 170 17.42 8.75 7.73
N TRP A 171 16.39 8.30 7.00
CA TRP A 171 16.01 8.91 5.73
C TRP A 171 15.54 10.36 5.92
N HIS A 172 14.74 10.63 6.94
CA HIS A 172 14.29 11.96 7.29
C HIS A 172 15.49 12.87 7.61
N ALA A 173 16.44 12.43 8.43
CA ALA A 173 17.66 13.21 8.70
C ALA A 173 18.46 13.51 7.42
N LYS A 174 18.48 12.59 6.44
CA LYS A 174 19.15 12.79 5.14
C LYS A 174 18.41 13.78 4.23
N TYR A 175 17.09 13.91 4.36
CA TYR A 175 16.25 14.59 3.36
C TYR A 175 15.38 15.75 3.88
N GLN A 176 15.23 15.94 5.19
CA GLN A 176 14.39 16.99 5.79
C GLN A 176 14.80 18.40 5.35
N SER A 177 16.09 18.64 5.08
CA SER A 177 16.59 19.95 4.60
C SER A 177 16.05 20.35 3.23
N TYR A 178 15.42 19.44 2.49
CA TYR A 178 14.77 19.70 1.21
C TYR A 178 13.25 19.89 1.34
N GLY A 179 12.73 20.05 2.56
CA GLY A 179 11.30 20.25 2.81
C GLY A 179 10.48 18.96 2.81
N VAL A 180 11.12 17.82 3.09
CA VAL A 180 10.47 16.51 3.20
C VAL A 180 9.93 16.34 4.61
N SER A 181 8.61 16.18 4.74
CA SER A 181 7.95 15.85 6.00
C SER A 181 8.07 14.35 6.31
N MET A 182 8.01 13.98 7.58
CA MET A 182 7.93 12.57 7.99
C MET A 182 6.65 11.91 7.45
N ALA A 183 5.52 12.63 7.49
CA ALA A 183 4.23 12.18 6.97
C ALA A 183 4.32 11.74 5.49
N ASP A 184 4.91 12.57 4.63
CA ASP A 184 5.11 12.19 3.23
C ASP A 184 6.16 11.09 3.07
N LEU A 185 7.20 11.09 3.90
CA LEU A 185 8.26 10.08 3.83
C LEU A 185 7.71 8.67 4.09
N ILE A 186 6.83 8.51 5.08
CA ILE A 186 6.17 7.25 5.40
C ILE A 186 5.28 6.77 4.25
N GLN A 187 4.41 7.64 3.73
CA GLN A 187 3.48 7.26 2.65
C GLN A 187 4.21 7.02 1.32
N MET A 188 5.30 7.75 1.04
CA MET A 188 6.20 7.45 -0.08
C MET A 188 6.86 6.09 0.09
N ALA A 189 7.40 5.79 1.29
CA ALA A 189 8.05 4.53 1.57
C ALA A 189 7.12 3.33 1.35
N ALA A 190 5.87 3.42 1.79
CA ALA A 190 4.89 2.37 1.61
C ALA A 190 4.54 2.13 0.12
N ASN A 191 4.39 3.19 -0.68
CA ASN A 191 4.15 3.06 -2.13
C ASN A 191 5.39 2.56 -2.89
N VAL A 192 6.59 3.00 -2.51
CA VAL A 192 7.87 2.48 -3.06
C VAL A 192 8.02 0.99 -2.72
N ALA A 193 7.75 0.61 -1.48
CA ALA A 193 7.78 -0.79 -1.04
C ALA A 193 6.76 -1.65 -1.82
N THR A 194 5.53 -1.16 -1.97
CA THR A 194 4.46 -1.84 -2.72
C THR A 194 4.91 -2.17 -4.14
N VAL A 195 5.42 -1.20 -4.91
CA VAL A 195 5.90 -1.47 -6.29
C VAL A 195 7.22 -2.25 -6.32
N THR A 196 8.02 -2.21 -5.25
CA THR A 196 9.26 -2.98 -5.13
C THR A 196 8.98 -4.47 -4.95
N CYS A 197 7.91 -4.83 -4.25
CA CYS A 197 7.39 -6.18 -4.24
C CYS A 197 6.91 -6.55 -5.66
N PRO A 198 7.41 -7.64 -6.28
CA PRO A 198 7.02 -8.01 -7.63
C PRO A 198 5.51 -8.16 -7.77
N LEU A 199 4.96 -7.74 -8.91
CA LEU A 199 3.51 -7.65 -9.20
C LEU A 199 2.76 -6.51 -8.47
N GLY A 200 3.44 -5.73 -7.64
CA GLY A 200 2.85 -4.62 -6.91
C GLY A 200 2.38 -3.46 -7.79
N PRO A 201 1.24 -2.82 -7.46
CA PRO A 201 0.74 -1.67 -8.20
C PRO A 201 1.62 -0.43 -8.01
N ARG A 202 1.71 0.42 -9.05
CA ARG A 202 2.22 1.79 -8.93
C ARG A 202 1.10 2.72 -8.50
N VAL A 203 0.86 2.77 -7.19
CA VAL A 203 -0.19 3.60 -6.59
C VAL A 203 0.15 5.08 -6.77
N ARG A 204 -0.83 5.88 -7.23
CA ARG A 204 -0.66 7.33 -7.39
C ARG A 204 -0.30 7.96 -6.05
N THR A 205 0.80 8.71 -6.04
CA THR A 205 1.47 9.18 -4.83
C THR A 205 1.49 10.69 -4.81
N PHE A 206 1.04 11.25 -3.69
CA PHE A 206 0.91 12.68 -3.47
C PHE A 206 1.79 13.08 -2.29
N VAL A 207 2.37 14.29 -2.36
CA VAL A 207 3.24 14.86 -1.32
C VAL A 207 2.80 16.28 -1.00
N GLY A 208 3.14 16.77 0.19
CA GLY A 208 2.70 18.05 0.76
C GLY A 208 1.97 17.90 2.09
N ARG A 209 2.02 16.73 2.74
CA ARG A 209 1.42 16.53 4.08
C ARG A 209 2.19 17.33 5.12
N VAL A 210 1.44 17.83 6.10
CA VAL A 210 1.99 18.54 7.25
C VAL A 210 2.25 17.56 8.39
N ASP A 211 3.46 17.60 8.94
CA ASP A 211 3.84 16.78 10.09
C ASP A 211 3.06 17.15 11.35
N ASN A 212 2.74 16.13 12.14
CA ASN A 212 2.19 16.26 13.48
C ASN A 212 3.06 15.46 14.47
N SER A 213 3.61 16.14 15.47
CA SER A 213 4.41 15.50 16.53
C SER A 213 3.61 15.18 17.78
N ALA A 214 2.31 15.45 17.78
CA ALA A 214 1.43 15.01 18.85
C ALA A 214 1.09 13.52 18.65
N PRO A 215 1.12 12.71 19.72
CA PRO A 215 0.75 11.30 19.62
C PRO A 215 -0.70 11.14 19.16
N ALA A 216 -0.95 10.20 18.25
CA ALA A 216 -2.28 9.92 17.72
C ALA A 216 -3.20 9.32 18.79
N PRO A 217 -4.53 9.41 18.66
CA PRO A 217 -5.44 8.75 19.60
C PRO A 217 -5.25 7.22 19.61
N VAL A 218 -5.38 6.61 20.80
CA VAL A 218 -5.22 5.16 20.98
C VAL A 218 -6.51 4.40 20.64
N GLY A 219 -6.40 3.10 20.36
CA GLY A 219 -7.56 2.23 20.13
C GLY A 219 -8.21 2.38 18.76
N LEU A 220 -7.49 2.97 17.79
CA LEU A 220 -7.97 3.19 16.43
C LEU A 220 -7.34 2.23 15.39
N LEU A 221 -6.44 1.35 15.82
CA LEU A 221 -5.85 0.30 15.00
C LEU A 221 -6.49 -1.06 15.31
N PRO A 222 -6.70 -1.93 14.29
CA PRO A 222 -7.29 -3.25 14.47
C PRO A 222 -6.33 -4.22 15.14
N SER A 223 -6.89 -5.20 15.84
CA SER A 223 -6.21 -6.38 16.35
C SER A 223 -6.40 -7.57 15.42
N PRO A 224 -5.41 -8.48 15.31
CA PRO A 224 -5.55 -9.74 14.56
C PRO A 224 -6.58 -10.71 15.17
N LEU A 225 -7.16 -10.36 16.32
CA LEU A 225 -8.16 -11.12 17.07
C LEU A 225 -9.57 -10.50 17.02
N ASP A 226 -9.72 -9.33 16.39
CA ASP A 226 -11.01 -8.63 16.34
C ASP A 226 -12.06 -9.40 15.53
N SER A 227 -13.33 -9.19 15.89
CA SER A 227 -14.46 -9.73 15.14
C SER A 227 -14.65 -8.98 13.81
N VAL A 228 -15.40 -9.58 12.88
CA VAL A 228 -15.72 -8.89 11.61
C VAL A 228 -16.56 -7.64 11.84
N ASP A 229 -17.45 -7.65 12.84
CA ASP A 229 -18.26 -6.48 13.18
C ASP A 229 -17.36 -5.34 13.66
N ASP A 230 -16.43 -5.61 14.59
CA ASP A 230 -15.50 -4.60 15.10
C ASP A 230 -14.61 -4.05 13.98
N LEU A 231 -14.10 -4.90 13.09
CA LEU A 231 -13.28 -4.48 11.95
C LEU A 231 -14.08 -3.61 10.97
N LEU A 232 -15.30 -4.00 10.62
CA LEU A 232 -16.13 -3.23 9.69
C LEU A 232 -16.55 -1.89 10.29
N ASP A 233 -16.90 -1.85 11.59
CA ASP A 233 -17.24 -0.61 12.28
C ASP A 233 -16.01 0.32 12.35
N LEU A 234 -14.84 -0.23 12.71
CA LEU A 234 -13.59 0.52 12.81
C LEU A 234 -13.20 1.17 11.48
N PHE A 235 -13.28 0.43 10.37
CA PHE A 235 -12.90 0.96 9.06
C PHE A 235 -13.98 1.86 8.44
N THR A 236 -15.27 1.62 8.72
CA THR A 236 -16.35 2.52 8.28
C THR A 236 -16.22 3.90 8.93
N ASP A 237 -15.78 3.96 10.19
CA ASP A 237 -15.46 5.22 10.88
C ASP A 237 -14.22 5.92 10.29
N LYS A 238 -13.50 5.25 9.38
CA LYS A 238 -12.39 5.79 8.57
C LYS A 238 -12.78 6.05 7.11
N THR A 239 -14.07 6.00 6.76
CA THR A 239 -14.58 6.10 5.37
C THR A 239 -14.20 4.92 4.45
N ILE A 240 -13.68 3.83 5.01
CA ILE A 240 -13.27 2.61 4.30
C ILE A 240 -14.36 1.54 4.48
N ASP A 241 -14.98 1.10 3.40
CA ASP A 241 -15.99 0.04 3.44
C ASP A 241 -15.38 -1.38 3.46
N ALA A 242 -16.25 -2.38 3.47
CA ALA A 242 -15.89 -3.80 3.48
C ALA A 242 -15.01 -4.23 2.29
N GLU A 243 -15.23 -3.69 1.09
CA GLU A 243 -14.44 -4.05 -0.08
C GLU A 243 -13.07 -3.38 -0.07
N ASP A 244 -13.01 -2.09 0.29
CA ASP A 244 -11.77 -1.37 0.51
C ASP A 244 -10.95 -2.04 1.63
N LEU A 245 -11.59 -2.49 2.72
CA LEU A 245 -10.95 -3.26 3.79
C LEU A 245 -10.33 -4.57 3.27
N VAL A 246 -11.11 -5.39 2.55
CA VAL A 246 -10.60 -6.65 2.00
C VAL A 246 -9.44 -6.40 1.04
N ALA A 247 -9.51 -5.34 0.22
CA ALA A 247 -8.44 -4.97 -0.69
C ALA A 247 -7.15 -4.61 0.06
N LEU A 248 -7.24 -3.81 1.13
CA LEU A 248 -6.12 -3.41 1.99
C LEU A 248 -5.51 -4.60 2.74
N VAL A 249 -6.33 -5.48 3.31
CA VAL A 249 -5.88 -6.71 4.00
C VAL A 249 -5.06 -7.61 3.08
N GLY A 250 -5.28 -7.54 1.77
CA GLY A 250 -4.43 -8.22 0.78
C GLY A 250 -2.94 -7.92 0.91
N ALA A 251 -2.54 -6.78 1.51
CA ALA A 251 -1.14 -6.47 1.82
C ALA A 251 -0.46 -7.56 2.68
N HIS A 252 -1.22 -8.41 3.36
CA HIS A 252 -0.71 -9.59 4.04
C HIS A 252 -0.04 -10.60 3.08
N SER A 253 -0.22 -10.51 1.76
CA SER A 253 0.58 -11.28 0.79
C SER A 253 2.09 -10.98 0.90
N THR A 254 2.46 -9.79 1.38
CA THR A 254 3.86 -9.44 1.65
C THR A 254 4.09 -9.24 3.14
N SER A 255 3.83 -10.28 3.95
CA SER A 255 3.96 -10.20 5.41
C SER A 255 4.54 -11.46 6.07
N GLN A 256 5.15 -11.24 7.25
CA GLN A 256 5.60 -12.27 8.17
C GLN A 256 5.27 -11.85 9.60
N GLN A 257 4.65 -12.74 10.38
CA GLN A 257 4.25 -12.42 11.75
C GLN A 257 5.44 -12.64 12.71
N ARG A 258 5.62 -11.72 13.68
CA ARG A 258 6.68 -11.85 14.70
C ARG A 258 6.12 -11.95 16.13
N PHE A 259 4.95 -11.35 16.39
CA PHE A 259 4.48 -11.09 17.75
C PHE A 259 3.12 -11.72 18.10
N VAL A 260 2.34 -12.16 17.11
CA VAL A 260 1.02 -12.78 17.39
C VAL A 260 1.20 -14.17 17.98
N ASP A 261 2.11 -14.96 17.40
CA ASP A 261 2.61 -16.19 17.99
C ASP A 261 4.15 -16.16 17.96
N PRO A 262 4.79 -15.78 19.08
CA PRO A 262 6.25 -15.72 19.17
C PRO A 262 6.96 -17.05 18.87
N SER A 263 6.29 -18.20 19.06
CA SER A 263 6.87 -19.51 18.74
C SER A 263 7.01 -19.73 17.23
N ARG A 264 6.17 -19.04 16.45
CA ARG A 264 6.12 -19.08 14.99
C ARG A 264 6.69 -17.82 14.33
N ALA A 265 7.47 -17.00 15.06
CA ALA A 265 8.00 -15.75 14.51
C ALA A 265 8.74 -15.95 13.17
N GLY A 266 8.45 -15.10 12.18
CA GLY A 266 8.96 -15.21 10.81
C GLY A 266 8.16 -16.17 9.91
N ASP A 267 7.05 -16.74 10.40
CA ASP A 267 6.09 -17.47 9.56
C ASP A 267 5.30 -16.47 8.69
N PRO A 268 5.21 -16.69 7.37
CA PRO A 268 4.48 -15.82 6.45
C PRO A 268 2.97 -16.07 6.42
N GLN A 269 2.21 -15.11 5.90
CA GLN A 269 0.76 -15.22 5.70
C GLN A 269 0.40 -15.93 4.38
N ASP A 270 1.34 -16.06 3.46
CA ASP A 270 1.23 -16.90 2.25
C ASP A 270 2.58 -17.51 1.85
N LYS A 271 2.60 -18.33 0.81
CA LYS A 271 3.80 -19.01 0.34
C LYS A 271 4.82 -18.11 -0.36
N THR A 272 4.53 -16.85 -0.58
CA THR A 272 5.29 -15.92 -1.43
C THR A 272 5.48 -14.56 -0.74
N PRO A 273 5.97 -14.49 0.52
CA PRO A 273 5.92 -13.29 1.36
C PRO A 273 6.75 -12.08 0.89
N GLY A 274 7.46 -12.19 -0.23
CA GLY A 274 8.18 -11.09 -0.87
C GLY A 274 7.59 -10.68 -2.22
N VAL A 275 6.40 -11.17 -2.58
CA VAL A 275 5.72 -10.99 -3.87
C VAL A 275 4.31 -10.46 -3.60
N TRP A 276 3.91 -9.40 -4.30
CA TRP A 276 2.58 -8.80 -4.16
C TRP A 276 1.58 -9.56 -5.03
N ASP A 277 1.27 -10.81 -4.66
CA ASP A 277 0.36 -11.67 -5.42
C ASP A 277 -0.92 -12.01 -4.64
N VAL A 278 -1.81 -12.79 -5.27
CA VAL A 278 -3.09 -13.13 -4.66
C VAL A 278 -3.08 -14.45 -3.90
N GLN A 279 -1.91 -15.00 -3.57
CA GLN A 279 -1.80 -16.29 -2.87
C GLN A 279 -2.44 -16.24 -1.49
N PHE A 280 -2.23 -15.15 -0.77
CA PHE A 280 -2.84 -14.87 0.52
C PHE A 280 -4.35 -15.21 0.59
N TYR A 281 -5.13 -14.73 -0.38
CA TYR A 281 -6.57 -14.93 -0.38
C TYR A 281 -6.96 -16.42 -0.47
N ALA A 282 -6.34 -17.14 -1.41
CA ALA A 282 -6.59 -18.57 -1.60
C ALA A 282 -6.06 -19.42 -0.43
N GLU A 283 -4.91 -19.05 0.13
CA GLU A 283 -4.25 -19.84 1.18
C GLU A 283 -4.87 -19.65 2.56
N THR A 284 -5.42 -18.47 2.85
CA THR A 284 -6.17 -18.22 4.09
C THR A 284 -7.32 -19.20 4.26
N THR A 285 -8.05 -19.50 3.18
CA THR A 285 -9.19 -20.43 3.21
C THR A 285 -8.80 -21.91 3.01
N ASN A 286 -7.58 -22.20 2.56
CA ASN A 286 -7.13 -23.55 2.24
C ASN A 286 -6.63 -24.31 3.48
N THR A 287 -7.29 -25.40 3.86
CA THR A 287 -6.86 -26.27 4.98
C THR A 287 -5.59 -27.06 4.70
N ASN A 288 -5.14 -27.12 3.44
CA ASN A 288 -3.91 -27.78 3.01
C ASN A 288 -2.80 -26.78 2.64
N SER A 289 -2.86 -25.53 3.14
CA SER A 289 -1.74 -24.60 3.03
C SER A 289 -0.49 -25.17 3.73
N PRO A 290 0.75 -24.84 3.27
CA PRO A 290 1.97 -25.29 3.94
C PRO A 290 1.98 -25.00 5.44
N GLU A 291 2.68 -25.82 6.22
CA GLU A 291 2.69 -25.75 7.70
C GLU A 291 3.11 -24.38 8.22
N ARG A 292 4.11 -23.73 7.59
CA ARG A 292 4.59 -22.41 8.01
C ARG A 292 3.68 -21.26 7.59
N ILE A 293 2.57 -21.50 6.89
CA ILE A 293 1.59 -20.44 6.64
C ILE A 293 0.86 -20.14 7.95
N PHE A 294 0.99 -18.91 8.42
CA PHE A 294 0.32 -18.42 9.61
C PHE A 294 -0.90 -17.60 9.22
N LYS A 295 -2.06 -17.97 9.76
CA LYS A 295 -3.33 -17.31 9.47
C LYS A 295 -3.77 -16.50 10.67
N PHE A 296 -3.94 -15.19 10.51
CA PHE A 296 -4.58 -14.38 11.55
C PHE A 296 -6.06 -14.76 11.68
N GLN A 297 -6.59 -14.69 12.90
CA GLN A 297 -7.99 -15.02 13.15
C GLN A 297 -8.91 -14.04 12.41
N SER A 298 -8.58 -12.75 12.42
CA SER A 298 -9.27 -11.70 11.66
C SER A 298 -9.39 -12.04 10.17
N ASP A 299 -8.30 -12.48 9.55
CA ASP A 299 -8.25 -12.80 8.10
C ASP A 299 -9.15 -14.00 7.79
N VAL A 300 -9.10 -15.03 8.63
CA VAL A 300 -9.97 -16.21 8.48
C VAL A 300 -11.44 -15.81 8.59
N LEU A 301 -11.81 -14.94 9.54
CA LEU A 301 -13.18 -14.47 9.70
C LEU A 301 -13.64 -13.60 8.52
N LEU A 302 -12.82 -12.64 8.09
CA LEU A 302 -13.11 -11.81 6.90
C LEU A 302 -13.28 -12.66 5.63
N SER A 303 -12.53 -13.75 5.49
CA SER A 303 -12.67 -14.64 4.33
C SER A 303 -14.00 -15.40 4.25
N GLN A 304 -14.74 -15.49 5.37
CA GLN A 304 -15.95 -16.29 5.52
C GLN A 304 -17.22 -15.46 5.71
N ASP A 305 -17.11 -14.22 6.19
CA ASP A 305 -18.28 -13.37 6.46
C ASP A 305 -19.01 -12.98 5.16
N PRO A 306 -20.36 -13.06 5.12
CA PRO A 306 -21.12 -12.74 3.91
C PRO A 306 -20.91 -11.33 3.32
N ARG A 307 -20.47 -10.37 4.14
CA ARG A 307 -20.20 -8.98 3.72
C ARG A 307 -18.87 -8.83 2.99
N THR A 308 -17.90 -9.70 3.23
CA THR A 308 -16.52 -9.59 2.74
C THR A 308 -16.08 -10.78 1.87
N ALA A 309 -16.66 -11.96 2.09
CA ALA A 309 -16.35 -13.19 1.36
C ALA A 309 -16.50 -13.08 -0.17
N PRO A 310 -17.49 -12.37 -0.76
CA PRO A 310 -17.57 -12.22 -2.20
C PRO A 310 -16.33 -11.52 -2.79
N THR A 311 -15.87 -10.45 -2.15
CA THR A 311 -14.66 -9.71 -2.55
C THR A 311 -13.40 -10.54 -2.32
N TRP A 312 -13.33 -11.27 -1.22
CA TRP A 312 -12.25 -12.22 -0.94
C TRP A 312 -12.11 -13.27 -2.04
N GLN A 313 -13.24 -13.86 -2.46
CA GLN A 313 -13.27 -14.87 -3.53
C GLN A 313 -12.89 -14.28 -4.89
N GLN A 314 -13.30 -13.03 -5.18
CA GLN A 314 -12.91 -12.33 -6.41
C GLN A 314 -11.39 -12.20 -6.53
N PHE A 315 -10.68 -11.93 -5.43
CA PHE A 315 -9.22 -11.81 -5.45
C PHE A 315 -8.51 -13.16 -5.41
N SER A 316 -9.13 -14.22 -4.91
CA SER A 316 -8.51 -15.55 -4.73
C SER A 316 -8.04 -16.25 -6.02
N GLY A 317 -8.42 -15.78 -7.21
CA GLY A 317 -8.03 -16.42 -8.48
C GLY A 317 -6.70 -15.89 -9.04
N GLN A 318 -5.62 -16.68 -9.08
CA GLN A 318 -4.30 -16.22 -9.59
C GLN A 318 -4.33 -15.50 -10.96
N LEU A 319 -5.10 -16.00 -11.93
CA LEU A 319 -5.14 -15.43 -13.28
C LEU A 319 -6.13 -14.26 -13.44
N GLN A 320 -7.10 -14.15 -12.53
CA GLN A 320 -8.23 -13.22 -12.68
C GLN A 320 -8.29 -12.17 -11.58
N GLY A 321 -7.68 -12.43 -10.42
CA GLY A 321 -7.75 -11.65 -9.20
C GLY A 321 -6.66 -10.59 -9.06
N GLN A 322 -5.49 -10.78 -9.66
CA GLN A 322 -4.37 -9.82 -9.54
C GLN A 322 -4.74 -8.42 -10.02
N ILE A 323 -5.33 -8.30 -11.22
CA ILE A 323 -5.69 -6.99 -11.78
C ILE A 323 -6.80 -6.31 -10.95
N PRO A 324 -7.93 -6.97 -10.64
CA PRO A 324 -8.94 -6.43 -9.72
C PRO A 324 -8.38 -6.02 -8.37
N TRP A 325 -7.54 -6.86 -7.76
CA TRP A 325 -6.96 -6.55 -6.46
C TRP A 325 -6.02 -5.36 -6.52
N ASN A 326 -5.10 -5.28 -7.49
CA ASN A 326 -4.22 -4.13 -7.64
C ASN A 326 -5.01 -2.82 -7.82
N LEU A 327 -6.08 -2.83 -8.61
CA LEU A 327 -6.95 -1.66 -8.81
C LEU A 327 -7.69 -1.28 -7.53
N ALA A 328 -8.26 -2.26 -6.83
CA ALA A 328 -8.99 -2.05 -5.59
C ALA A 328 -8.06 -1.54 -4.48
N TYR A 329 -6.89 -2.19 -4.31
CA TYR A 329 -5.86 -1.82 -3.36
C TYR A 329 -5.33 -0.42 -3.64
N ALA A 330 -4.97 -0.09 -4.88
CA ALA A 330 -4.45 1.23 -5.20
C ALA A 330 -5.45 2.34 -4.84
N ARG A 331 -6.75 2.13 -5.10
CA ARG A 331 -7.78 3.11 -4.74
C ARG A 331 -7.99 3.19 -3.23
N ALA A 332 -8.09 2.05 -2.55
CA ALA A 332 -8.24 2.00 -1.10
C ALA A 332 -7.02 2.61 -0.39
N TYR A 333 -5.81 2.39 -0.91
CA TYR A 333 -4.57 2.93 -0.36
C TYR A 333 -4.43 4.43 -0.60
N VAL A 334 -4.86 4.96 -1.75
CA VAL A 334 -4.96 6.43 -1.94
C VAL A 334 -5.85 7.04 -0.86
N ARG A 335 -7.04 6.47 -0.60
CA ARG A 335 -7.91 6.90 0.50
C ARG A 335 -7.22 6.80 1.86
N LEU A 336 -6.65 5.65 2.19
CA LEU A 336 -5.94 5.41 3.45
C LEU A 336 -4.83 6.45 3.66
N SER A 337 -3.96 6.66 2.67
CA SER A 337 -2.84 7.59 2.73
C SER A 337 -3.22 9.08 2.87
N LEU A 338 -4.52 9.39 2.79
CA LEU A 338 -5.08 10.74 2.89
C LEU A 338 -5.98 10.92 4.13
N LEU A 339 -6.17 9.88 4.96
CA LEU A 339 -6.90 10.04 6.21
C LEU A 339 -6.19 11.05 7.12
N GLY A 340 -6.95 11.97 7.72
CA GLY A 340 -6.41 13.06 8.55
C GLY A 340 -5.72 14.20 7.80
N VAL A 341 -5.46 14.05 6.50
CA VAL A 341 -4.85 15.13 5.69
C VAL A 341 -5.88 16.21 5.41
N TYR A 342 -5.66 17.40 5.95
CA TYR A 342 -6.62 18.51 5.84
C TYR A 342 -6.40 19.41 4.61
N ASN A 343 -5.25 19.30 3.94
CA ASN A 343 -4.83 20.15 2.81
C ASN A 343 -4.68 19.34 1.51
N ILE A 344 -5.61 18.42 1.23
CA ILE A 344 -5.52 17.50 0.09
C ILE A 344 -5.50 18.27 -1.23
N ASN A 345 -6.24 19.38 -1.34
CA ASN A 345 -6.28 20.20 -2.54
C ASN A 345 -4.92 20.84 -2.88
N ASP A 346 -4.04 21.02 -1.90
CA ASP A 346 -2.73 21.68 -2.06
C ASP A 346 -1.58 20.67 -2.27
N LEU A 347 -1.85 19.37 -2.25
CA LEU A 347 -0.84 18.35 -2.49
C LEU A 347 -0.31 18.41 -3.93
N THR A 348 0.89 17.87 -4.12
CA THR A 348 1.54 17.69 -5.42
C THR A 348 1.60 16.22 -5.78
N GLU A 349 1.19 15.86 -7.00
CA GLU A 349 1.35 14.48 -7.48
C GLU A 349 2.80 14.21 -7.89
N CYS A 350 3.45 13.26 -7.21
CA CYS A 350 4.81 12.83 -7.50
C CYS A 350 4.91 11.36 -7.92
N THR A 351 3.81 10.73 -8.37
CA THR A 351 3.78 9.32 -8.82
C THR A 351 4.91 8.93 -9.78
N ARG A 352 5.35 9.87 -10.64
CA ARG A 352 6.43 9.65 -11.62
C ARG A 352 7.79 9.29 -11.03
N VAL A 353 7.99 9.49 -9.72
CA VAL A 353 9.25 9.19 -9.03
C VAL A 353 9.36 7.74 -8.59
N LEU A 354 8.21 7.05 -8.48
CA LEU A 354 8.16 5.67 -8.03
C LEU A 354 8.98 4.76 -8.95
N PRO A 355 9.57 3.68 -8.41
CA PRO A 355 10.23 2.65 -9.20
C PRO A 355 9.40 2.17 -10.41
N PRO A 356 10.07 1.73 -11.49
CA PRO A 356 9.37 1.04 -12.56
C PRO A 356 8.78 -0.28 -12.06
N ILE A 357 7.69 -0.70 -12.67
CA ILE A 357 7.03 -1.98 -12.36
C ILE A 357 8.00 -3.13 -12.66
N VAL A 358 8.10 -4.08 -11.73
CA VAL A 358 8.65 -5.41 -12.00
C VAL A 358 7.58 -6.18 -12.78
N VAL A 359 7.82 -6.40 -14.09
CA VAL A 359 6.89 -6.97 -15.09
C VAL A 359 5.95 -8.08 -14.58
N GLY A 360 4.76 -8.17 -15.18
CA GLY A 360 3.58 -8.96 -14.77
C GLY A 360 3.72 -10.48 -14.64
N THR A 361 4.94 -11.00 -14.56
CA THR A 361 5.27 -12.34 -14.12
C THR A 361 6.53 -12.31 -13.26
N PHE A 362 6.45 -12.85 -12.04
CA PHE A 362 7.62 -13.10 -11.20
C PHE A 362 7.92 -14.61 -11.22
N LEU A 363 9.12 -14.97 -11.68
CA LEU A 363 9.63 -16.33 -11.55
C LEU A 363 10.57 -16.39 -10.35
N ASN A 364 10.12 -17.06 -9.30
CA ASN A 364 10.93 -17.20 -8.10
C ASN A 364 12.20 -18.04 -8.40
N PRO A 365 13.41 -17.46 -8.24
CA PRO A 365 14.67 -18.11 -8.61
C PRO A 365 15.01 -19.34 -7.75
N ASP A 366 14.43 -19.47 -6.56
CA ASP A 366 14.71 -20.57 -5.62
C ASP A 366 13.46 -21.31 -5.14
N GLN A 367 12.42 -21.36 -5.99
CA GLN A 367 11.11 -21.92 -5.66
C GLN A 367 11.15 -23.28 -4.94
N LEU A 368 12.07 -24.18 -5.33
CA LEU A 368 12.21 -25.49 -4.68
C LEU A 368 12.65 -25.38 -3.21
N LEU A 369 13.56 -24.45 -2.90
CA LEU A 369 14.04 -24.21 -1.54
C LEU A 369 12.97 -23.49 -0.71
N LEU A 370 12.24 -22.56 -1.32
CA LEU A 370 11.12 -21.91 -0.65
C LEU A 370 10.03 -22.92 -0.29
N ASN A 371 9.69 -23.83 -1.21
CA ASN A 371 8.73 -24.90 -0.93
C ASN A 371 9.21 -25.81 0.20
N ALA A 372 10.51 -26.15 0.24
CA ALA A 372 11.08 -26.98 1.31
C ALA A 372 11.03 -26.26 2.66
N PHE A 373 11.32 -24.95 2.68
CA PHE A 373 11.22 -24.12 3.88
C PHE A 373 9.79 -24.05 4.41
N LEU A 374 8.80 -23.84 3.55
CA LEU A 374 7.39 -23.69 3.94
C LEU A 374 6.74 -24.98 4.48
N ASN A 375 7.23 -26.15 4.04
CA ASN A 375 6.74 -27.47 4.46
C ASN A 375 7.68 -28.16 5.47
N GLY A 376 8.72 -27.47 5.91
CA GLY A 376 9.78 -28.02 6.74
C GLY A 376 9.87 -27.36 8.12
N PRO A 377 10.71 -27.91 9.01
CA PRO A 377 10.98 -27.27 10.29
C PRO A 377 11.66 -25.92 10.08
N ARG A 378 11.52 -25.04 11.08
CA ARG A 378 12.17 -23.72 11.08
C ARG A 378 13.69 -23.87 10.92
N ASN A 379 14.25 -23.11 9.99
CA ASN A 379 15.67 -23.01 9.72
C ASN A 379 16.08 -21.55 9.76
N THR A 380 17.03 -21.19 10.63
CA THR A 380 17.45 -19.80 10.85
C THR A 380 18.04 -19.18 9.59
N ALA A 381 18.96 -19.85 8.90
CA ALA A 381 19.58 -19.31 7.68
C ALA A 381 18.54 -19.06 6.57
N ALA A 382 17.60 -19.99 6.37
CA ALA A 382 16.51 -19.81 5.41
C ALA A 382 15.53 -18.70 5.84
N SER A 383 15.28 -18.56 7.16
CA SER A 383 14.44 -17.49 7.69
C SER A 383 15.10 -16.12 7.47
N ASP A 384 16.39 -16.00 7.74
CA ASP A 384 17.16 -14.77 7.57
C ASP A 384 17.28 -14.38 6.09
N ALA A 385 17.54 -15.35 5.21
CA ALA A 385 17.55 -15.10 3.77
C ALA A 385 16.18 -14.63 3.27
N LEU A 386 15.08 -15.28 3.67
CA LEU A 386 13.74 -14.85 3.28
C LEU A 386 13.37 -13.48 3.87
N PHE A 387 13.77 -13.24 5.12
CA PHE A 387 13.61 -11.96 5.81
C PHE A 387 14.27 -10.84 4.98
N ASN A 388 15.50 -11.05 4.53
CA ASN A 388 16.27 -10.12 3.70
C ASN A 388 15.86 -10.09 2.21
N GLY A 389 14.89 -10.91 1.78
CA GLY A 389 14.50 -11.03 0.37
C GLY A 389 15.57 -11.68 -0.52
N ASP A 390 16.51 -12.41 0.09
CA ASP A 390 17.66 -13.02 -0.56
C ASP A 390 17.38 -14.41 -1.14
N LEU A 391 18.34 -14.90 -1.92
CA LEU A 391 18.34 -16.29 -2.39
C LEU A 391 18.50 -17.24 -1.20
N LEU A 392 17.60 -18.21 -1.10
CA LEU A 392 17.72 -19.34 -0.19
C LEU A 392 18.90 -20.22 -0.64
N SER A 393 19.68 -20.71 0.33
CA SER A 393 20.79 -21.63 0.10
C SER A 393 20.56 -22.95 0.83
N LEU A 394 21.15 -24.02 0.28
CA LEU A 394 21.23 -25.33 0.94
C LEU A 394 22.38 -25.42 1.96
N LEU A 395 23.29 -24.44 1.95
CA LEU A 395 24.46 -24.39 2.83
C LEU A 395 24.26 -23.25 3.84
N PRO A 396 24.53 -23.51 5.14
CA PRO A 396 24.42 -22.52 6.20
C PRO A 396 25.46 -21.39 6.09
#